data_AF-A0A6J6X5Z7-F1
#
_entry.id   AF-A0A6J6X5Z7-F1
#
_cell.length_a   1.000
_cell.length_b   1.000
_cell.length_c   1.000
_cell.angle_alpha   90.00
_cell.angle_beta   90.00
_cell.angle_gamma   90.00
#
_symmetry.space_group_name_H-M   'P 1'
#
loop_
_entity.id
_entity.type
_entity.pdbx_description
1 polymer ?
#
loop_
_entity_poly.entity_id
_entity_poly.type
_entity_poly.pdbx_seq_one_letter_code
_entity_poly.pdbx_strand_id
1 'polypeptide(L)' 'MSSDNSEDLARIVTGSVEHIWLEDSYHVATLDNDASLVEAHTVRFLDSIFSA' A
#
# COMPACT_ATOMS: atom_id res chain seq x y z
N MET A 1 -3.64 5.59 -21.04
CA MET A 1 -3.00 5.86 -19.75
C MET A 1 -3.46 4.74 -18.84
N SER A 2 -2.67 3.67 -18.65
CA SER A 2 -3.09 2.67 -17.67
C SER A 2 -2.89 3.27 -16.27
N SER A 3 -3.88 3.10 -15.41
CA SER A 3 -3.90 3.64 -14.05
C SER A 3 -3.05 2.80 -13.09
N ASP A 4 -2.05 2.08 -13.60
CA ASP A 4 -1.30 1.08 -12.85
C ASP A 4 -0.13 1.71 -12.07
N ASN A 5 0.03 3.04 -12.16
CA ASN A 5 1.05 3.78 -11.44
C ASN A 5 0.49 4.29 -10.10
N SER A 6 0.99 3.74 -9.00
CA SER A 6 0.63 4.13 -7.64
C SER A 6 0.91 5.62 -7.35
N GLU A 7 1.90 6.22 -8.00
CA GLU A 7 2.24 7.64 -7.84
C GLU A 7 1.16 8.57 -8.40
N ASP A 8 0.46 8.17 -9.46
CA ASP A 8 -0.64 8.96 -10.01
C ASP A 8 -1.85 8.93 -9.07
N LEU A 9 -2.10 7.80 -8.40
CA LEU A 9 -3.13 7.68 -7.37
C LEU A 9 -2.81 8.53 -6.15
N ALA A 10 -1.57 8.51 -5.68
CA ALA A 10 -1.12 9.32 -4.53
C ALA A 10 -1.32 10.83 -4.76
N ARG A 11 -1.28 11.29 -6.02
CA ARG A 11 -1.50 12.71 -6.38
C ARG A 11 -2.97 13.14 -6.37
N ILE A 12 -3.91 12.21 -6.58
CA ILE A 12 -5.34 12.54 -6.77
C ILE A 12 -6.22 12.17 -5.57
N VAL A 13 -5.76 11.27 -4.72
CA VAL A 13 -6.50 10.85 -3.51
C VAL A 13 -6.39 11.93 -2.44
N THR A 14 -7.51 12.25 -1.80
CA THR A 14 -7.58 13.15 -0.65
C THR A 14 -7.68 12.37 0.66
N GLY A 15 -7.02 12.84 1.71
CA GLY A 15 -6.98 12.17 3.03
C GLY A 15 -5.59 11.62 3.33
N SER A 16 -5.50 10.74 4.33
CA SER A 16 -4.25 10.06 4.66
C SER A 16 -3.90 9.04 3.59
N VAL A 17 -2.68 9.13 3.04
CA VAL A 17 -2.16 8.22 2.02
C VAL A 17 -0.82 7.69 2.48
N GLU A 18 -0.63 6.37 2.36
CA GLU A 18 0.65 5.69 2.52
C GLU A 18 1.02 5.00 1.21
N HIS A 19 2.28 5.15 0.79
CA HIS A 19 2.85 4.43 -0.34
C HIS A 19 4.01 3.56 0.12
N ILE A 20 4.04 2.31 -0.33
CA ILE A 20 5.10 1.34 -0.06
C ILE A 20 5.47 0.61 -1.34
N TRP A 21 6.76 0.25 -1.44
CA TRP A 21 7.28 -0.57 -2.53
C TRP A 21 7.39 -2.03 -2.08
N LEU A 22 6.92 -2.95 -2.93
CA LEU A 22 7.06 -4.39 -2.74
C LEU A 22 8.18 -4.87 -3.66
N GLU A 23 9.41 -4.76 -3.17
CA GLU A 23 10.63 -4.96 -3.95
C GLU A 23 10.87 -6.44 -4.33
N ASP A 24 10.24 -7.38 -3.61
CA ASP A 24 10.42 -8.82 -3.78
C ASP A 24 9.09 -9.51 -4.12
N SER A 25 8.22 -8.86 -4.90
CA SER A 25 6.94 -9.45 -5.29
C SER A 25 6.47 -9.03 -6.67
N TYR A 26 5.76 -9.93 -7.34
CA TYR A 26 5.01 -9.64 -8.55
C TYR A 26 3.57 -9.22 -8.20
N HIS A 27 2.67 -9.23 -9.19
CA HIS A 27 1.31 -8.70 -9.05
C HIS A 27 0.50 -9.34 -7.91
N VAL A 28 0.64 -10.65 -7.69
CA VAL A 28 -0.11 -11.37 -6.63
C VAL A 28 0.63 -11.29 -5.30
N ALA A 29 1.06 -10.09 -4.91
CA ALA A 29 1.94 -9.85 -3.77
C ALA A 29 1.37 -10.31 -2.42
N THR A 30 0.05 -10.46 -2.31
CA THR A 30 -0.62 -11.02 -1.12
C THR A 30 -0.34 -12.51 -0.91
N LEU A 31 0.20 -13.20 -1.92
CA LEU A 31 0.62 -14.61 -1.89
C LEU A 31 2.11 -14.78 -2.23
N ASP A 32 2.88 -13.70 -2.23
CA ASP A 32 4.29 -13.66 -2.63
C ASP A 32 5.19 -13.26 -1.45
N ASN A 33 6.49 -13.05 -1.68
CA ASN A 33 7.47 -12.87 -0.59
C ASN A 33 7.15 -11.68 0.34
N ASP A 34 6.53 -10.61 -0.16
CA ASP A 34 6.18 -9.42 0.62
C ASP A 34 4.78 -9.49 1.27
N ALA A 35 4.12 -10.66 1.28
CA ALA A 35 2.78 -10.80 1.85
C ALA A 35 2.70 -10.32 3.32
N SER A 36 3.70 -10.65 4.14
CA SER A 36 3.77 -10.21 5.54
C SER A 36 4.02 -8.70 5.67
N LEU A 37 4.71 -8.08 4.70
CA LEU A 37 4.93 -6.64 4.67
C LEU A 37 3.61 -5.91 4.39
N VAL A 38 2.83 -6.40 3.41
CA VAL A 38 1.50 -5.87 3.09
C VAL A 38 0.59 -5.91 4.32
N GLU A 39 0.56 -7.05 5.03
CA GLU A 39 -0.25 -7.21 6.24
C GLU A 39 0.17 -6.21 7.34
N ALA A 40 1.47 -6.18 7.68
CA ALA A 40 1.98 -5.35 8.76
C ALA A 40 1.75 -3.85 8.51
N HIS A 41 2.01 -3.39 7.28
CA HIS A 41 1.80 -1.99 6.90
C HIS A 41 0.32 -1.61 6.90
N THR A 42 -0.55 -2.50 6.40
CA THR A 42 -2.00 -2.25 6.41
C THR A 42 -2.52 -2.09 7.84
N VAL A 43 -2.17 -3.00 8.76
CA VAL A 43 -2.61 -2.92 10.16
C VAL A 43 -2.09 -1.66 10.83
N ARG A 44 -0.81 -1.33 10.65
CA ARG A 44 -0.21 -0.10 11.20
C ARG A 44 -0.89 1.16 10.67
N PHE A 45 -1.21 1.19 9.38
CA PHE A 45 -1.89 2.32 8.77
C PHE A 45 -3.28 2.49 9.39
N LEU A 46 -4.08 1.42 9.48
CA LEU A 46 -5.41 1.48 10.09
C LEU A 46 -5.35 1.94 11.55
N ASP A 47 -4.39 1.43 12.33
CA ASP A 47 -4.17 1.88 13.72
C ASP A 47 -3.89 3.40 13.78
N SER A 48 -3.06 3.92 12.89
CA SER A 48 -2.77 5.38 12.82
C SER A 48 -4.00 6.24 12.47
N ILE A 49 -5.00 5.67 11.80
CA ILE A 49 -6.24 6.36 11.42
C ILE A 49 -7.28 6.30 12.54
N PHE A 50 -7.38 5.18 13.24
CA PHE A 50 -8.48 4.92 14.19
C PHE A 50 -8.11 5.11 15.66
N SER A 51 -6.82 5.11 16.01
CA SER A 51 -6.37 5.28 17.39
C SER A 51 -6.16 6.75 17.79
N ALA A 52 -6.81 7.68 17.07
CA ALA A 52 -6.80 9.13 17.33
C ALA A 52 -7.88 9.56 18.33
#